data_AF-G4YZW2-F1
#
_entry.id   AF-G4YZW2-F1
#
_cell.length_a   1.000
_cell.length_b   1.000
_cell.length_c   1.000
_cell.angle_alpha   90.00
_cell.angle_beta   90.00
_cell.angle_gamma   90.00
#
_symmetry.space_group_name_H-M   'P 1'
#
loop_
_entity.id
_entity.type
_entity.pdbx_description
1 polymer ?
#
loop_
_entity_poly.entity_id
_entity_poly.type
_entity_poly.pdbx_seq_one_letter_code
_entity_poly.pdbx_strand_id
1 'polypeptide(L)'
;MESITSVSELPALAEHPSRPQQSGGKWERIARDFRLAEFAISVLMYGFALFFAKIQVAQREIPNIEVQLNSTTSVWARDPTINNKEKAQQVPMVALVGIGVGAPIIINLFINYAMPKFRSVRIIPHDTRDFFLTIVQSTSMATLLTQFTKNMTGRFRPCFYDMCKWNYDVVWDGVTNLCQSASGEKEGRKSFPSGHASFAFATMLVLTLYLLGRSSLNCENRSETMMRGGRKTLKLFLCFIPTFLAAWVAVTRTIDNWHHYADILAGSIIGAGSACIAYSFNYASVFHSQHAGVPLQGCHLHGKGKMTYTSSEESEVGKYVLNVHSRTTNGN
;
A
#
# COMPACT_ATOMS: atom_id res chain seq x y z
N MET A 1 32.76 74.32 -1.96
CA MET A 1 33.15 72.93 -2.24
C MET A 1 32.01 72.04 -1.80
N GLU A 2 30.95 71.98 -2.59
CA GLU A 2 30.80 71.21 -3.84
C GLU A 2 30.27 69.80 -3.57
N SER A 3 29.05 69.61 -4.05
CA SER A 3 28.39 68.37 -4.45
C SER A 3 29.34 67.40 -5.17
N ILE A 4 29.19 66.09 -4.95
CA ILE A 4 29.19 65.08 -6.01
C ILE A 4 28.40 63.84 -5.55
N THR A 5 27.39 63.55 -6.36
CA THR A 5 26.62 62.32 -6.54
C THR A 5 27.43 61.20 -7.19
N SER A 6 27.26 59.95 -6.77
CA SER A 6 27.00 58.81 -7.68
C SER A 6 26.67 57.54 -6.90
N VAL A 7 25.38 57.18 -6.85
CA VAL A 7 24.98 55.78 -6.65
C VAL A 7 24.88 55.18 -8.05
N SER A 8 25.74 54.22 -8.33
CA SER A 8 25.72 53.44 -9.57
C SER A 8 24.41 52.66 -9.66
N GLU A 9 23.71 52.84 -10.78
CA GLU A 9 22.53 52.09 -11.17
C GLU A 9 22.87 50.60 -11.29
N LEU A 10 22.15 49.76 -10.53
CA LEU A 10 22.08 48.32 -10.80
C LEU A 10 20.91 48.07 -11.78
N PRO A 11 21.08 47.24 -12.83
CA PRO A 11 20.05 47.10 -13.86
C PRO A 11 18.77 46.49 -13.32
N ALA A 12 17.63 47.01 -13.80
CA ALA A 12 16.30 46.47 -13.57
C ALA A 12 16.29 44.94 -13.83
N LEU A 13 15.98 44.17 -12.79
CA LEU A 13 15.66 42.75 -12.93
C LEU A 13 14.46 42.63 -13.87
N ALA A 14 14.72 42.06 -15.04
CA ALA A 14 13.73 41.75 -16.06
C ALA A 14 12.49 41.09 -15.43
N GLU A 15 11.32 41.64 -15.72
CA GLU A 15 10.05 40.98 -15.46
C GLU A 15 10.11 39.57 -16.05
N HIS A 16 9.97 38.57 -15.18
CA HIS A 16 9.78 37.20 -15.60
C HIS A 16 8.52 37.15 -16.48
N PRO A 17 8.60 36.67 -17.74
CA PRO A 17 7.41 36.58 -18.57
C PRO A 17 6.39 35.70 -17.88
N SER A 18 5.21 36.28 -17.65
CA SER A 18 4.03 35.59 -17.15
C SER A 18 3.80 34.34 -18.00
N ARG A 19 3.88 33.18 -17.34
CA ARG A 19 3.69 31.88 -17.97
C ARG A 19 2.33 31.90 -18.69
N PRO A 20 2.21 31.43 -19.94
CA PRO A 20 0.94 31.43 -20.64
C PRO A 20 -0.08 30.65 -19.81
N GLN A 21 -1.18 31.32 -19.49
CA GLN A 21 -2.34 30.74 -18.83
C GLN A 21 -2.86 29.63 -19.74
N GLN A 22 -2.43 28.38 -19.49
CA GLN A 22 -2.87 27.23 -20.28
C GLN A 22 -4.39 27.11 -20.14
N SER A 23 -5.08 27.59 -21.16
CA SER A 23 -6.50 27.41 -21.43
C SER A 23 -6.76 25.94 -21.79
N GLY A 24 -6.52 25.05 -20.84
CA GLY A 24 -6.97 23.67 -20.98
C GLY A 24 -8.50 23.63 -20.94
N GLY A 25 -9.10 22.86 -21.85
CA GLY A 25 -10.55 22.71 -21.92
C GLY A 25 -11.14 22.25 -20.59
N LYS A 26 -12.44 22.49 -20.34
CA LYS A 26 -13.13 22.11 -19.08
C LYS A 26 -12.82 20.66 -18.66
N TRP A 27 -12.73 19.76 -19.63
CA TRP A 27 -12.38 18.35 -19.44
C TRP A 27 -10.95 18.09 -19.00
N GLU A 28 -9.96 18.81 -19.54
CA GLU A 28 -8.56 18.66 -19.13
C GLU A 28 -8.34 19.13 -17.68
N ARG A 29 -9.06 20.19 -17.28
CA ARG A 29 -9.04 20.67 -15.90
C ARG A 29 -9.63 19.62 -14.95
N ILE A 30 -10.80 19.07 -15.27
CA ILE A 30 -11.43 17.99 -14.49
C ILE A 30 -10.52 16.75 -14.43
N ALA A 31 -9.92 16.35 -15.55
CA ALA A 31 -9.05 15.19 -15.62
C ALA A 31 -7.81 15.32 -14.72
N ARG A 32 -7.22 16.53 -14.69
CA ARG A 32 -6.08 16.85 -13.82
C ARG A 32 -6.49 16.94 -12.35
N ASP A 33 -7.63 17.56 -12.05
CA ASP A 33 -8.11 17.76 -10.69
C ASP A 33 -8.59 16.46 -10.03
N PHE A 34 -9.02 15.46 -10.81
CA PHE A 34 -9.38 14.13 -10.30
C PHE A 34 -8.30 13.07 -10.52
N ARG A 35 -7.14 13.43 -11.07
CA ARG A 35 -6.02 12.50 -11.29
C ARG A 35 -6.43 11.27 -12.11
N LEU A 36 -7.31 11.50 -13.10
CA LEU A 36 -7.97 10.42 -13.85
C LEU A 36 -6.95 9.56 -14.61
N ALA A 37 -5.88 10.16 -15.12
CA ALA A 37 -4.82 9.44 -15.80
C ALA A 37 -4.10 8.46 -14.86
N GLU A 38 -3.75 8.88 -13.64
CA GLU A 38 -3.10 7.99 -12.68
C GLU A 38 -4.01 6.84 -12.25
N PHE A 39 -5.30 7.11 -12.03
CA PHE A 39 -6.28 6.05 -11.78
C PHE A 39 -6.39 5.09 -12.96
N ALA A 40 -6.52 5.59 -14.19
CA ALA A 40 -6.64 4.77 -15.38
C ALA A 40 -5.42 3.86 -15.57
N ILE A 41 -4.20 4.40 -15.43
CA ILE A 41 -2.96 3.61 -15.52
C ILE A 41 -2.92 2.53 -14.43
N SER A 42 -3.35 2.86 -13.21
CA SER A 42 -3.36 1.90 -12.11
C SER A 42 -4.36 0.77 -12.31
N VAL A 43 -5.52 1.06 -12.90
CA VAL A 43 -6.53 0.07 -13.29
C VAL A 43 -6.03 -0.79 -14.45
N LEU A 44 -5.40 -0.20 -15.46
CA LEU A 44 -4.77 -0.94 -16.56
C LEU A 44 -3.68 -1.90 -16.03
N MET A 45 -2.84 -1.43 -15.10
CA MET A 45 -1.84 -2.27 -14.43
C MET A 45 -2.48 -3.45 -13.69
N TYR A 46 -3.61 -3.25 -13.01
CA TYR A 46 -4.38 -4.35 -12.43
C TYR A 46 -4.94 -5.30 -13.49
N GLY A 47 -5.44 -4.77 -14.61
CA GLY A 47 -5.89 -5.56 -15.75
C GLY A 47 -4.80 -6.49 -16.29
N PHE A 48 -3.57 -5.99 -16.42
CA PHE A 48 -2.40 -6.82 -16.75
C PHE A 48 -2.12 -7.88 -15.70
N ALA A 49 -2.28 -7.57 -14.40
CA ALA A 49 -2.14 -8.57 -13.35
C ALA A 49 -3.16 -9.72 -13.48
N LEU A 50 -4.41 -9.40 -13.83
CA LEU A 50 -5.45 -10.39 -14.09
C LEU A 50 -5.18 -11.20 -15.36
N PHE A 51 -4.60 -10.58 -16.39
CA PHE A 51 -4.11 -11.29 -17.57
C PHE A 51 -3.03 -12.30 -17.18
N PHE A 52 -2.01 -11.87 -16.43
CA PHE A 52 -0.96 -12.78 -15.94
C PHE A 52 -1.54 -13.91 -15.11
N ALA A 53 -2.52 -13.64 -14.23
CA ALA A 53 -3.16 -14.66 -13.39
C ALA A 53 -3.80 -15.81 -14.19
N LYS A 54 -4.21 -15.56 -15.44
CA LYS A 54 -4.79 -16.55 -16.36
C LYS A 54 -3.76 -17.36 -17.15
N ILE A 55 -2.51 -16.89 -17.23
CA ILE A 55 -1.43 -17.62 -17.91
C ILE A 55 -1.18 -18.97 -17.20
N GLN A 56 -0.77 -19.97 -17.99
CA GLN A 56 -0.40 -21.27 -17.46
C GLN A 56 0.81 -21.14 -16.52
N VAL A 57 0.74 -21.85 -15.39
CA VAL A 57 1.85 -21.91 -14.45
C VAL A 57 2.97 -22.76 -15.05
N ALA A 58 4.22 -22.31 -14.87
CA ALA A 58 5.40 -23.05 -15.31
C ALA A 58 5.40 -24.46 -14.73
N GLN A 59 5.56 -25.45 -15.62
CA GLN A 59 5.58 -26.87 -15.25
C GLN A 59 7.01 -27.27 -14.91
N ARG A 60 7.31 -27.32 -13.61
CA ARG A 60 8.57 -27.88 -13.12
C ARG A 60 8.42 -29.37 -12.91
N GLU A 61 9.49 -30.12 -13.10
CA GLU A 61 9.53 -31.54 -12.73
C GLU A 61 9.24 -31.70 -11.25
N ILE A 62 8.50 -32.77 -10.91
CA ILE A 62 8.16 -33.07 -9.51
C ILE A 62 9.44 -33.51 -8.81
N PRO A 63 9.81 -32.90 -7.67
CA PRO A 63 11.04 -33.23 -6.99
C PRO A 63 11.00 -34.69 -6.51
N ASN A 64 12.04 -35.42 -6.89
CA ASN A 64 12.26 -36.81 -6.51
C ASN A 64 13.56 -36.91 -5.70
N ILE A 65 13.64 -37.93 -4.86
CA ILE A 65 14.84 -38.26 -4.08
C ILE A 65 15.21 -39.69 -4.46
N GLU A 66 16.30 -39.85 -5.18
CA GLU A 66 16.84 -41.18 -5.47
C GLU A 66 17.54 -41.73 -4.23
N VAL A 67 17.15 -42.92 -3.80
CA VAL A 67 17.81 -43.66 -2.72
C VAL A 67 18.43 -44.91 -3.34
N GLN A 68 19.75 -44.88 -3.53
CA GLN A 68 20.51 -46.04 -3.99
C GLN A 68 20.58 -47.08 -2.86
N LEU A 69 20.07 -48.29 -3.11
CA LEU A 69 20.13 -49.41 -2.17
C LEU A 69 21.36 -50.28 -2.40
N ASN A 70 21.74 -50.46 -3.68
CA ASN A 70 22.95 -51.16 -4.10
C ASN A 70 23.41 -50.64 -5.47
N SER A 71 24.46 -51.24 -6.06
CA SER A 71 25.04 -50.81 -7.35
C SER A 71 24.12 -50.95 -8.57
N THR A 72 22.96 -51.60 -8.44
CA THR A 72 22.01 -51.90 -9.53
C THR A 72 20.57 -51.52 -9.22
N THR A 73 20.27 -51.15 -7.96
CA THR A 73 18.90 -50.96 -7.46
C THR A 73 18.80 -49.61 -6.76
N SER A 74 17.96 -48.74 -7.31
CA SER A 74 17.54 -47.47 -6.71
C SER A 74 16.04 -47.48 -6.45
N VAL A 75 15.62 -46.81 -5.40
CA VAL A 75 14.20 -46.54 -5.12
C VAL A 75 13.97 -45.04 -5.06
N TRP A 76 12.80 -44.60 -5.49
CA TRP A 76 12.45 -43.18 -5.52
C TRP A 76 11.56 -42.82 -4.35
N ALA A 77 12.00 -41.84 -3.57
CA ALA A 77 11.22 -41.22 -2.51
C ALA A 77 10.68 -39.87 -2.97
N ARG A 78 9.49 -39.54 -2.48
CA ARG A 78 8.88 -38.21 -2.67
C ARG A 78 9.52 -37.21 -1.73
N ASP A 79 9.59 -35.95 -2.16
CA ASP A 79 10.03 -34.85 -1.32
C ASP A 79 9.08 -34.64 -0.11
N PRO A 80 9.55 -34.82 1.14
CA PRO A 80 8.73 -34.66 2.33
C PRO A 80 8.30 -33.21 2.57
N THR A 81 8.98 -32.22 1.99
CA THR A 81 8.68 -30.80 2.19
C THR A 81 7.38 -30.35 1.50
N ILE A 82 6.84 -31.17 0.59
CA ILE A 82 5.60 -30.92 -0.16
C ILE A 82 4.52 -31.98 0.10
N ASN A 83 4.65 -32.75 1.19
CA ASN A 83 3.76 -33.85 1.58
C ASN A 83 2.91 -33.55 2.84
N ASN A 84 2.74 -32.27 3.19
CA ASN A 84 1.83 -31.90 4.27
C ASN A 84 0.37 -32.04 3.83
N LYS A 85 -0.55 -32.20 4.80
CA LYS A 85 -1.99 -32.15 4.52
C LYS A 85 -2.45 -30.74 4.20
N GLU A 86 -3.34 -30.62 3.23
CA GLU A 86 -4.07 -29.39 2.93
C GLU A 86 -4.98 -29.05 4.12
N LYS A 87 -4.86 -27.82 4.63
CA LYS A 87 -5.75 -27.30 5.66
C LYS A 87 -6.60 -26.17 5.09
N ALA A 88 -7.79 -26.00 5.67
CA ALA A 88 -8.65 -24.86 5.35
C ALA A 88 -7.91 -23.54 5.64
N GLN A 89 -8.04 -22.57 4.73
CA GLN A 89 -7.43 -21.27 4.92
C GLN A 89 -8.14 -20.53 6.06
N GLN A 90 -7.40 -20.16 7.11
CA GLN A 90 -7.93 -19.33 8.19
C GLN A 90 -8.41 -17.96 7.70
N VAL A 91 -7.74 -17.44 6.66
CA VAL A 91 -8.09 -16.17 6.02
C VAL A 91 -8.25 -16.41 4.52
N PRO A 92 -9.49 -16.66 4.06
CA PRO A 92 -9.79 -16.77 2.64
C PRO A 92 -9.43 -15.50 1.88
N MET A 93 -9.00 -15.63 0.62
CA MET A 93 -8.58 -14.48 -0.18
C MET A 93 -9.69 -13.44 -0.34
N VAL A 94 -10.95 -13.85 -0.50
CA VAL A 94 -12.10 -12.94 -0.62
C VAL A 94 -12.27 -12.10 0.66
N ALA A 95 -12.18 -12.72 1.82
CA ALA A 95 -12.25 -12.03 3.10
C ALA A 95 -11.08 -11.05 3.26
N LEU A 96 -9.88 -11.46 2.87
CA LEU A 96 -8.70 -10.59 2.89
C LEU A 96 -8.86 -9.38 1.95
N VAL A 97 -9.39 -9.55 0.74
CA VAL A 97 -9.66 -8.43 -0.18
C VAL A 97 -10.71 -7.48 0.42
N GLY A 98 -11.80 -8.04 0.95
CA GLY A 98 -12.86 -7.24 1.58
C GLY A 98 -12.36 -6.41 2.77
N ILE A 99 -11.64 -7.02 3.71
CA ILE A 99 -11.08 -6.33 4.88
C ILE A 99 -9.93 -5.41 4.46
N GLY A 100 -9.07 -5.88 3.57
CA GLY A 100 -7.89 -5.19 3.05
C GLY A 100 -8.21 -3.87 2.36
N VAL A 101 -9.32 -3.81 1.62
CA VAL A 101 -9.78 -2.58 0.96
C VAL A 101 -10.78 -1.82 1.83
N GLY A 102 -11.71 -2.54 2.46
CA GLY A 102 -12.79 -1.95 3.25
C GLY A 102 -12.29 -1.21 4.49
N ALA A 103 -11.42 -1.81 5.29
CA ALA A 103 -10.94 -1.17 6.52
C ALA A 103 -10.17 0.14 6.25
N PRO A 104 -9.21 0.21 5.30
CA PRO A 104 -8.57 1.49 4.96
C PRO A 104 -9.54 2.56 4.47
N ILE A 105 -10.52 2.21 3.62
CA ILE A 105 -11.53 3.16 3.13
C ILE A 105 -12.35 3.71 4.30
N ILE A 106 -12.90 2.83 5.14
CA ILE A 106 -13.71 3.22 6.30
C ILE A 106 -12.91 4.11 7.24
N ILE A 107 -11.66 3.76 7.52
CA ILE A 107 -10.79 4.54 8.42
C ILE A 107 -10.46 5.91 7.82
N ASN A 108 -10.14 5.99 6.51
CA ASN A 108 -9.90 7.27 5.84
C ASN A 108 -11.14 8.18 5.88
N LEU A 109 -12.31 7.64 5.54
CA LEU A 109 -13.56 8.39 5.58
C LEU A 109 -13.90 8.85 7.00
N PHE A 110 -13.70 7.98 8.00
CA PHE A 110 -13.89 8.33 9.40
C PHE A 110 -12.96 9.48 9.83
N ILE A 111 -11.67 9.40 9.53
CA ILE A 111 -10.69 10.43 9.89
C ILE A 111 -10.98 11.77 9.18
N ASN A 112 -11.43 11.75 7.92
CA ASN A 112 -11.65 12.96 7.14
C ASN A 112 -13.02 13.61 7.35
N TYR A 113 -14.08 12.85 7.62
CA TYR A 113 -15.45 13.39 7.65
C TYR A 113 -16.16 13.27 9.00
N ALA A 114 -15.84 12.25 9.81
CA ALA A 114 -16.48 12.03 11.10
C ALA A 114 -15.67 12.61 12.25
N MET A 115 -14.36 12.32 12.30
CA MET A 115 -13.46 12.74 13.38
C MET A 115 -13.40 14.27 13.60
N PRO A 116 -13.42 15.13 12.55
CA PRO A 116 -13.42 16.58 12.73
C PRO A 116 -14.64 17.13 13.49
N LYS A 117 -15.75 16.36 13.54
CA LYS A 117 -16.96 16.75 14.29
C LYS A 117 -16.80 16.56 15.81
N PHE A 118 -15.87 15.70 16.23
CA PHE A 118 -15.68 15.33 17.64
C PHE A 118 -14.30 15.75 18.19
N ARG A 119 -13.33 16.03 17.31
CA ARG A 119 -11.97 16.45 17.66
C ARG A 119 -11.42 17.44 16.64
N SER A 120 -10.56 18.35 17.10
CA SER A 120 -9.78 19.25 16.25
C SER A 120 -8.73 18.46 15.45
N VAL A 121 -9.11 18.03 14.24
CA VAL A 121 -8.25 17.33 13.28
C VAL A 121 -8.00 18.24 12.08
N ARG A 122 -6.76 18.28 11.59
CA ARG A 122 -6.40 19.04 10.39
C ARG A 122 -7.14 18.43 9.18
N ILE A 123 -8.00 19.22 8.55
CA ILE A 123 -8.68 18.86 7.30
C ILE A 123 -7.71 19.16 6.15
N ILE A 124 -7.47 18.16 5.30
CA ILE A 124 -6.55 18.26 4.18
C ILE A 124 -7.37 18.13 2.89
N PRO A 125 -7.30 19.12 1.98
CA PRO A 125 -8.02 19.04 0.72
C PRO A 125 -7.51 17.85 -0.13
N HIS A 126 -8.45 17.14 -0.76
CA HIS A 126 -8.18 16.00 -1.65
C HIS A 126 -7.48 14.77 -1.03
N ASP A 127 -7.32 14.71 0.30
CA ASP A 127 -6.65 13.58 0.98
C ASP A 127 -7.33 12.24 0.68
N THR A 128 -8.66 12.18 0.68
CA THR A 128 -9.40 10.95 0.36
C THR A 128 -9.13 10.46 -1.06
N ARG A 129 -9.06 11.37 -2.05
CA ARG A 129 -8.74 11.03 -3.45
C ARG A 129 -7.35 10.42 -3.55
N ASP A 130 -6.36 11.09 -2.96
CA ASP A 130 -4.95 10.67 -3.03
C ASP A 130 -4.70 9.37 -2.25
N PHE A 131 -5.41 9.17 -1.13
CA PHE A 131 -5.38 7.92 -0.39
C PHE A 131 -5.94 6.75 -1.19
N PHE A 132 -7.10 6.92 -1.83
CA PHE A 132 -7.69 5.87 -2.66
C PHE A 132 -6.82 5.55 -3.87
N LEU A 133 -6.24 6.57 -4.51
CA LEU A 133 -5.27 6.35 -5.58
C LEU A 133 -4.07 5.54 -5.09
N THR A 134 -3.55 5.87 -3.90
CA THR A 134 -2.41 5.16 -3.30
C THR A 134 -2.71 3.68 -3.05
N ILE A 135 -3.90 3.36 -2.54
CA ILE A 135 -4.32 1.96 -2.34
C ILE A 135 -4.43 1.23 -3.67
N VAL A 136 -5.10 1.83 -4.66
CA VAL A 136 -5.26 1.23 -5.99
C VAL A 136 -3.88 0.99 -6.61
N GLN A 137 -2.98 1.97 -6.59
CA GLN A 137 -1.62 1.83 -7.10
C GLN A 137 -0.82 0.73 -6.41
N SER A 138 -0.81 0.73 -5.07
CA SER A 138 -0.11 -0.28 -4.26
C SER A 138 -0.60 -1.69 -4.55
N THR A 139 -1.93 -1.89 -4.54
CA THR A 139 -2.54 -3.20 -4.79
C THR A 139 -2.36 -3.66 -6.23
N SER A 140 -2.47 -2.76 -7.21
CA SER A 140 -2.20 -3.07 -8.61
C SER A 140 -0.77 -3.55 -8.83
N MET A 141 0.21 -2.86 -8.25
CA MET A 141 1.62 -3.20 -8.44
C MET A 141 1.98 -4.51 -7.74
N ALA A 142 1.52 -4.69 -6.49
CA ALA A 142 1.73 -5.92 -5.75
C ALA A 142 1.07 -7.12 -6.43
N THR A 143 -0.14 -6.96 -6.96
CA THR A 143 -0.86 -8.03 -7.67
C THR A 143 -0.16 -8.37 -8.98
N LEU A 144 0.28 -7.38 -9.75
CA LEU A 144 1.00 -7.61 -11.01
C LEU A 144 2.28 -8.42 -10.77
N LEU A 145 3.14 -7.94 -9.87
CA LEU A 145 4.40 -8.62 -9.55
C LEU A 145 4.17 -10.03 -9.00
N THR A 146 3.16 -10.19 -8.14
CA THR A 146 2.83 -11.49 -7.56
C THR A 146 2.34 -12.47 -8.62
N GLN A 147 1.38 -12.09 -9.46
CA GLN A 147 0.80 -12.99 -10.46
C GLN A 147 1.80 -13.34 -11.56
N PHE A 148 2.59 -12.35 -12.01
CA PHE A 148 3.69 -12.58 -12.94
C PHE A 148 4.68 -13.62 -12.38
N THR A 149 5.25 -13.36 -11.20
CA THR A 149 6.26 -14.24 -10.58
C THR A 149 5.69 -15.62 -10.25
N LYS A 150 4.42 -15.67 -9.80
CA LYS A 150 3.74 -16.92 -9.45
C LYS A 150 3.59 -17.87 -10.63
N ASN A 151 3.20 -17.35 -11.78
CA ASN A 151 3.04 -18.19 -12.96
C ASN A 151 4.38 -18.52 -13.64
N MET A 152 5.41 -17.68 -13.49
CA MET A 152 6.75 -17.99 -14.02
C MET A 152 7.53 -19.01 -13.18
N THR A 153 7.32 -19.05 -11.86
CA THR A 153 8.17 -19.87 -10.96
C THR A 153 7.71 -21.30 -10.76
N GLY A 154 6.41 -21.58 -10.80
CA GLY A 154 5.88 -22.95 -10.71
C GLY A 154 6.27 -23.73 -9.46
N ARG A 155 6.56 -23.04 -8.34
CA ARG A 155 7.00 -23.69 -7.10
C ARG A 155 5.86 -24.47 -6.43
N PHE A 156 6.14 -25.69 -6.02
CA PHE A 156 5.22 -26.56 -5.29
C PHE A 156 4.91 -26.06 -3.87
N ARG A 157 3.63 -26.14 -3.48
CA ARG A 157 3.14 -25.84 -2.13
C ARG A 157 3.54 -26.95 -1.15
N PRO A 158 3.62 -26.66 0.16
CA PRO A 158 3.87 -27.68 1.17
C PRO A 158 2.84 -28.83 1.18
N CYS A 159 1.62 -28.61 0.69
CA CYS A 159 0.56 -29.61 0.60
C CYS A 159 0.25 -30.08 -0.84
N PHE A 160 1.24 -30.01 -1.74
CA PHE A 160 1.06 -30.34 -3.16
C PHE A 160 0.43 -31.73 -3.40
N TYR A 161 0.98 -32.79 -2.79
CA TYR A 161 0.50 -34.16 -3.03
C TYR A 161 -0.95 -34.38 -2.58
N ASP A 162 -1.37 -33.73 -1.49
CA ASP A 162 -2.76 -33.81 -1.01
C ASP A 162 -3.71 -33.00 -1.91
N MET A 163 -3.30 -31.80 -2.34
CA MET A 163 -4.08 -30.97 -3.27
C MET A 163 -4.33 -31.69 -4.60
N CYS A 164 -3.29 -32.29 -5.19
CA CYS A 164 -3.40 -32.95 -6.49
C CYS A 164 -3.99 -34.36 -6.41
N LYS A 165 -4.31 -34.86 -5.21
CA LYS A 165 -4.81 -36.23 -4.98
C LYS A 165 -3.86 -37.27 -5.59
N TRP A 166 -2.61 -37.24 -5.12
CA TRP A 166 -1.59 -38.17 -5.56
C TRP A 166 -2.04 -39.64 -5.40
N ASN A 167 -1.75 -40.50 -6.37
CA ASN A 167 -2.01 -41.94 -6.27
C ASN A 167 -0.92 -42.63 -5.43
N TYR A 168 -1.29 -43.16 -4.27
CA TYR A 168 -0.38 -43.86 -3.35
C TYR A 168 -0.35 -45.38 -3.56
N ASP A 169 -1.23 -45.93 -4.40
CA ASP A 169 -1.36 -47.37 -4.62
C ASP A 169 -0.32 -47.92 -5.60
N VAL A 170 0.43 -47.03 -6.26
CA VAL A 170 1.44 -47.37 -7.27
C VAL A 170 2.83 -47.04 -6.72
N VAL A 171 3.78 -47.97 -6.87
CA VAL A 171 5.19 -47.72 -6.61
C VAL A 171 5.70 -46.70 -7.63
N TRP A 172 6.18 -45.56 -7.14
CA TRP A 172 6.59 -44.46 -8.00
C TRP A 172 7.95 -44.72 -8.63
N ASP A 173 8.04 -44.46 -9.94
CA ASP A 173 9.26 -44.57 -10.76
C ASP A 173 10.16 -43.32 -10.69
N GLY A 174 9.76 -42.32 -9.87
CA GLY A 174 10.47 -41.05 -9.71
C GLY A 174 10.16 -39.99 -10.76
N VAL A 175 9.42 -40.33 -11.83
CA VAL A 175 9.24 -39.44 -12.99
C VAL A 175 7.77 -39.26 -13.35
N THR A 176 6.97 -40.33 -13.28
CA THR A 176 5.57 -40.33 -13.68
C THR A 176 4.75 -39.42 -12.78
N ASN A 177 3.94 -38.54 -13.39
CA ASN A 177 2.99 -37.73 -12.64
C ASN A 177 1.78 -38.59 -12.24
N LEU A 178 1.65 -38.85 -10.93
CA LEU A 178 0.56 -39.63 -10.36
C LEU A 178 -0.55 -38.77 -9.73
N CYS A 179 -0.60 -37.46 -10.03
CA CYS A 179 -1.70 -36.60 -9.61
C CYS A 179 -3.02 -36.97 -10.31
N GLN A 180 -4.11 -37.07 -9.55
CA GLN A 180 -5.45 -37.39 -10.07
C GLN A 180 -6.31 -36.14 -10.29
N SER A 181 -5.97 -35.00 -9.67
CA SER A 181 -6.69 -33.73 -9.80
C SER A 181 -5.87 -32.68 -10.55
N ALA A 182 -6.28 -32.37 -11.79
CA ALA A 182 -5.62 -31.33 -12.60
C ALA A 182 -5.76 -29.91 -11.99
N SER A 183 -6.90 -29.60 -11.36
CA SER A 183 -7.09 -28.32 -10.67
C SER A 183 -6.22 -28.22 -9.42
N GLY A 184 -6.13 -29.32 -8.66
CA GLY A 184 -5.28 -29.42 -7.48
C GLY A 184 -3.80 -29.30 -7.82
N GLU A 185 -3.36 -29.95 -8.90
CA GLU A 185 -1.97 -29.82 -9.40
C GLU A 185 -1.67 -28.37 -9.81
N LYS A 186 -2.56 -27.75 -10.58
CA LYS A 186 -2.39 -26.35 -11.03
C LYS A 186 -2.26 -25.39 -9.86
N GLU A 187 -3.10 -25.53 -8.83
CA GLU A 187 -3.05 -24.67 -7.64
C GLU A 187 -1.85 -25.01 -6.74
N GLY A 188 -1.51 -26.30 -6.64
CA GLY A 188 -0.36 -26.80 -5.91
C GLY A 188 0.98 -26.30 -6.47
N ARG A 189 1.05 -25.92 -7.75
CA ARG A 189 2.24 -25.33 -8.40
C ARG A 189 2.37 -23.81 -8.23
N LYS A 190 1.44 -23.17 -7.50
CA LYS A 190 1.37 -21.71 -7.33
C LYS A 190 1.85 -21.25 -5.95
N SER A 191 2.93 -21.82 -5.42
CA SER A 191 3.41 -21.45 -4.08
C SER A 191 4.11 -20.09 -4.03
N PHE A 192 5.14 -19.87 -4.83
CA PHE A 192 5.95 -18.65 -4.73
C PHE A 192 5.46 -17.56 -5.69
N PRO A 193 5.35 -16.28 -5.28
CA PRO A 193 5.28 -15.78 -3.91
C PRO A 193 3.84 -15.88 -3.34
N SER A 194 3.69 -15.65 -2.04
CA SER A 194 2.39 -15.67 -1.37
C SER A 194 1.53 -14.46 -1.74
N GLY A 195 0.35 -14.71 -2.34
CA GLY A 195 -0.60 -13.67 -2.73
C GLY A 195 -1.33 -13.03 -1.55
N HIS A 196 -1.60 -13.80 -0.49
CA HIS A 196 -2.17 -13.23 0.73
C HIS A 196 -1.18 -12.30 1.44
N ALA A 197 0.09 -12.70 1.53
CA ALA A 197 1.11 -11.86 2.16
C ALA A 197 1.32 -10.56 1.38
N SER A 198 1.49 -10.64 0.06
CA SER A 198 1.69 -9.43 -0.76
C SER A 198 0.50 -8.49 -0.72
N PHE A 199 -0.73 -9.00 -0.84
CA PHE A 199 -1.92 -8.17 -0.78
C PHE A 199 -2.14 -7.56 0.63
N ALA A 200 -1.93 -8.34 1.69
CA ALA A 200 -2.08 -7.86 3.06
C ALA A 200 -1.11 -6.72 3.37
N PHE A 201 0.18 -6.87 3.02
CA PHE A 201 1.16 -5.80 3.21
C PHE A 201 0.90 -4.61 2.27
N ALA A 202 0.49 -4.82 1.02
CA ALA A 202 0.19 -3.73 0.08
C ALA A 202 -0.93 -2.81 0.55
N THR A 203 -1.94 -3.35 1.23
CA THR A 203 -3.09 -2.59 1.74
C THR A 203 -2.83 -2.03 3.14
N MET A 204 -2.44 -2.91 4.08
CA MET A 204 -2.32 -2.53 5.48
C MET A 204 -1.10 -1.65 5.74
N LEU A 205 0.01 -1.80 5.00
CA LEU A 205 1.14 -0.90 5.17
C LEU A 205 0.83 0.51 4.65
N VAL A 206 0.06 0.64 3.56
CA VAL A 206 -0.46 1.95 3.11
C VAL A 206 -1.29 2.59 4.22
N LEU A 207 -2.18 1.83 4.84
CA LEU A 207 -2.97 2.33 5.97
C LEU A 207 -2.09 2.74 7.15
N THR A 208 -1.09 1.92 7.52
CA THR A 208 -0.12 2.26 8.57
C THR A 208 0.61 3.56 8.27
N LEU A 209 1.17 3.70 7.05
CA LEU A 209 1.90 4.92 6.63
C LEU A 209 0.99 6.16 6.67
N TYR A 210 -0.25 6.01 6.19
CA TYR A 210 -1.25 7.06 6.26
C TYR A 210 -1.59 7.48 7.70
N LEU A 211 -1.82 6.50 8.60
CA LEU A 211 -2.09 6.78 10.01
C LEU A 211 -0.91 7.46 10.70
N LEU A 212 0.32 7.05 10.39
CA LEU A 212 1.52 7.70 10.90
C LEU A 212 1.63 9.16 10.41
N GLY A 213 1.39 9.39 9.12
CA GLY A 213 1.33 10.74 8.54
C GLY A 213 0.30 11.63 9.23
N ARG A 214 -0.95 11.14 9.37
CA ARG A 214 -2.03 11.86 10.05
C ARG A 214 -1.75 12.09 11.53
N SER A 215 -1.14 11.12 12.21
CA SER A 215 -0.72 11.26 13.62
C SER A 215 0.32 12.38 13.78
N SER A 216 1.30 12.46 12.87
CA SER A 216 2.32 13.50 12.86
C SER A 216 1.70 14.90 12.68
N LEU A 217 0.84 15.08 11.67
CA LEU A 217 0.19 16.36 11.36
C LEU A 217 -0.72 16.88 12.47
N ASN A 218 -1.32 15.98 13.26
CA ASN A 218 -2.22 16.34 14.35
C ASN A 218 -1.49 16.52 15.71
N CYS A 219 -0.16 16.33 15.77
CA CYS A 219 0.61 16.40 17.02
C CYS A 219 1.41 17.72 17.20
N GLU A 220 1.22 18.70 16.32
CA GLU A 220 2.05 19.91 16.18
C GLU A 220 2.06 20.86 17.41
N ASN A 221 1.13 20.72 18.37
CA ASN A 221 1.23 21.42 19.67
C ASN A 221 2.29 20.77 20.59
N ARG A 222 3.57 21.15 20.43
CA ARG A 222 4.75 20.59 21.11
C ARG A 222 5.00 21.14 22.53
N SER A 223 4.05 21.03 23.46
CA SER A 223 4.29 21.32 24.89
C SER A 223 4.57 20.06 25.73
N GLU A 224 5.57 20.17 26.61
CA GLU A 224 6.34 19.11 27.27
C GLU A 224 5.66 18.48 28.50
N THR A 225 5.72 17.14 28.64
CA THR A 225 5.71 16.42 29.94
C THR A 225 5.83 14.90 29.76
N MET A 226 6.41 14.21 30.75
CA MET A 226 6.73 12.77 30.80
C MET A 226 5.53 11.84 30.53
N MET A 227 4.31 12.20 30.95
CA MET A 227 3.07 11.46 30.64
C MET A 227 2.71 11.45 29.13
N ARG A 228 3.35 12.30 28.32
CA ARG A 228 3.20 12.33 26.85
C ARG A 228 4.07 11.29 26.15
N GLY A 229 5.14 10.79 26.78
CA GLY A 229 6.00 9.73 26.24
C GLY A 229 5.21 8.44 25.99
N GLY A 230 4.53 7.94 27.02
CA GLY A 230 3.63 6.79 26.92
C GLY A 230 2.51 6.99 25.90
N ARG A 231 1.89 8.18 25.85
CA ARG A 231 0.84 8.50 24.86
C ARG A 231 1.36 8.54 23.41
N LYS A 232 2.58 9.04 23.17
CA LYS A 232 3.22 9.03 21.84
C LYS A 232 3.52 7.59 21.40
N THR A 233 4.09 6.79 22.31
CA THR A 233 4.38 5.37 22.06
C THR A 233 3.09 4.59 21.81
N LEU A 234 2.03 4.81 22.59
CA LEU A 234 0.73 4.19 22.35
C LEU A 234 0.16 4.56 20.98
N LYS A 235 0.20 5.84 20.58
CA LYS A 235 -0.24 6.26 19.24
C LYS A 235 0.57 5.57 18.14
N LEU A 236 1.88 5.43 18.32
CA LEU A 236 2.73 4.70 17.39
C LEU A 236 2.26 3.24 17.26
N PHE A 237 2.08 2.54 18.38
CA PHE A 237 1.56 1.17 18.38
C PHE A 237 0.19 1.05 17.69
N LEU A 238 -0.73 1.98 17.97
CA LEU A 238 -2.05 2.01 17.32
C LEU A 238 -1.93 2.19 15.79
N CYS A 239 -0.99 3.00 15.31
CA CYS A 239 -0.76 3.18 13.87
C CYS A 239 -0.21 1.91 13.20
N PHE A 240 0.49 1.05 13.94
CA PHE A 240 1.08 -0.21 13.42
C PHE A 240 0.14 -1.42 13.50
N ILE A 241 -1.02 -1.32 14.15
CA ILE A 241 -2.03 -2.39 14.20
C ILE A 241 -2.33 -2.99 12.81
N PRO A 242 -2.53 -2.20 11.73
CA PRO A 242 -2.76 -2.76 10.40
C PRO A 242 -1.60 -3.65 9.93
N THR A 243 -0.34 -3.23 10.13
CA THR A 243 0.82 -4.03 9.74
C THR A 243 0.94 -5.32 10.57
N PHE A 244 0.59 -5.28 11.86
CA PHE A 244 0.51 -6.49 12.67
C PHE A 244 -0.56 -7.46 12.15
N LEU A 245 -1.71 -6.96 11.71
CA LEU A 245 -2.73 -7.77 11.06
C LEU A 245 -2.23 -8.40 9.75
N ALA A 246 -1.46 -7.66 8.95
CA ALA A 246 -0.84 -8.21 7.75
C ALA A 246 0.18 -9.31 8.06
N ALA A 247 1.01 -9.12 9.10
CA ALA A 247 1.94 -10.14 9.58
C ALA A 247 1.20 -11.39 10.09
N TRP A 248 0.09 -11.22 10.81
CA TRP A 248 -0.76 -12.32 11.23
C TRP A 248 -1.30 -13.12 10.03
N VAL A 249 -1.89 -12.44 9.04
CA VAL A 249 -2.35 -13.08 7.80
C VAL A 249 -1.21 -13.83 7.10
N ALA A 250 -0.02 -13.25 7.03
CA ALA A 250 1.15 -13.89 6.45
C ALA A 250 1.53 -15.19 7.20
N VAL A 251 1.56 -15.18 8.52
CA VAL A 251 1.87 -16.35 9.37
C VAL A 251 0.84 -17.47 9.20
N THR A 252 -0.45 -17.15 9.06
CA THR A 252 -1.48 -18.19 8.84
C THR A 252 -1.20 -19.04 7.59
N ARG A 253 -0.48 -18.53 6.59
CA ARG A 253 -0.14 -19.29 5.38
C ARG A 253 0.82 -20.45 5.62
N THR A 254 1.69 -20.35 6.62
CA THR A 254 2.49 -21.49 7.07
C THR A 254 1.64 -22.46 7.89
N ILE A 255 0.80 -21.95 8.80
CA ILE A 255 -0.05 -22.78 9.66
C ILE A 255 -0.99 -23.66 8.83
N ASP A 256 -1.53 -23.08 7.75
CA ASP A 256 -2.48 -23.73 6.83
C ASP A 256 -1.76 -24.66 5.82
N ASN A 257 -0.43 -24.75 5.83
CA ASN A 257 0.40 -25.49 4.85
C ASN A 257 0.32 -24.98 3.40
N TRP A 258 -0.16 -23.76 3.17
CA TRP A 258 -0.30 -23.21 1.81
C TRP A 258 1.02 -22.69 1.25
N HIS A 259 1.92 -22.19 2.10
CA HIS A 259 3.15 -21.53 1.65
C HIS A 259 4.34 -21.86 2.54
N HIS A 260 5.52 -21.90 1.92
CA HIS A 260 6.81 -21.91 2.62
C HIS A 260 7.14 -20.51 3.16
N TYR A 261 8.00 -20.43 4.17
CA TYR A 261 8.44 -19.13 4.73
C TYR A 261 9.04 -18.19 3.68
N ALA A 262 9.80 -18.72 2.72
CA ALA A 262 10.37 -17.92 1.63
C ALA A 262 9.29 -17.31 0.72
N ASP A 263 8.20 -18.05 0.44
CA ASP A 263 7.07 -17.56 -0.35
C ASP A 263 6.37 -16.39 0.36
N ILE A 264 6.23 -16.51 1.68
CA ILE A 264 5.63 -15.50 2.55
C ILE A 264 6.52 -14.26 2.61
N LEU A 265 7.82 -14.43 2.85
CA LEU A 265 8.78 -13.32 2.90
C LEU A 265 8.81 -12.55 1.58
N ALA A 266 8.92 -13.24 0.44
CA ALA A 266 8.90 -12.61 -0.87
C ALA A 266 7.59 -11.88 -1.14
N GLY A 267 6.45 -12.50 -0.80
CA GLY A 267 5.14 -11.85 -0.88
C GLY A 267 5.09 -10.56 -0.05
N SER A 268 5.49 -10.63 1.23
CA SER A 268 5.55 -9.47 2.12
C SER A 268 6.45 -8.36 1.59
N ILE A 269 7.62 -8.68 1.03
CA ILE A 269 8.53 -7.69 0.41
C ILE A 269 7.86 -7.02 -0.80
N ILE A 270 7.24 -7.80 -1.68
CA ILE A 270 6.50 -7.25 -2.84
C ILE A 270 5.40 -6.29 -2.37
N GLY A 271 4.61 -6.70 -1.38
CA GLY A 271 3.53 -5.88 -0.82
C GLY A 271 4.05 -4.61 -0.16
N ALA A 272 5.05 -4.74 0.71
CA ALA A 272 5.63 -3.62 1.44
C ALA A 272 6.34 -2.62 0.51
N GLY A 273 7.12 -3.12 -0.44
CA GLY A 273 7.76 -2.29 -1.48
C GLY A 273 6.70 -1.55 -2.31
N SER A 274 5.62 -2.23 -2.68
CA SER A 274 4.51 -1.61 -3.42
C SER A 274 3.82 -0.49 -2.65
N ALA A 275 3.56 -0.73 -1.36
CA ALA A 275 2.98 0.27 -0.46
C ALA A 275 3.91 1.49 -0.30
N CYS A 276 5.20 1.27 -0.05
CA CYS A 276 6.18 2.35 0.14
C CYS A 276 6.33 3.20 -1.13
N ILE A 277 6.43 2.57 -2.30
CA ILE A 277 6.53 3.28 -3.58
C ILE A 277 5.26 4.09 -3.82
N ALA A 278 4.08 3.46 -3.78
CA ALA A 278 2.81 4.13 -4.01
C ALA A 278 2.58 5.28 -3.00
N TYR A 279 2.90 5.08 -1.73
CA TYR A 279 2.79 6.12 -0.73
C TYR A 279 3.73 7.29 -1.04
N SER A 280 4.99 7.02 -1.37
CA SER A 280 5.99 8.07 -1.69
C SER A 280 5.64 8.85 -2.96
N PHE A 281 4.92 8.26 -3.91
CA PHE A 281 4.43 8.95 -5.10
C PHE A 281 3.27 9.92 -4.82
N ASN A 282 2.51 9.72 -3.73
CA ASN A 282 1.31 10.51 -3.43
C ASN A 282 1.45 11.39 -2.19
N TYR A 283 2.30 11.01 -1.23
CA TYR A 283 2.45 11.64 0.06
C TYR A 283 3.91 11.96 0.36
N ALA A 284 4.12 13.08 1.07
CA ALA A 284 5.42 13.38 1.62
C ALA A 284 5.83 12.37 2.71
N SER A 285 7.13 12.08 2.77
CA SER A 285 7.70 11.09 3.68
C SER A 285 7.26 11.33 5.12
N VAL A 286 6.83 10.25 5.79
CA VAL A 286 6.41 10.27 7.21
C VAL A 286 7.54 10.71 8.13
N PHE A 287 8.80 10.54 7.71
CA PHE A 287 9.98 10.91 8.50
C PHE A 287 10.37 12.39 8.35
N HIS A 288 9.76 13.13 7.42
CA HIS A 288 10.07 14.55 7.21
C HIS A 288 9.16 15.42 8.09
N SER A 289 9.72 16.02 9.14
CA SER A 289 8.96 16.63 10.23
C SER A 289 7.98 17.75 9.82
N GLN A 290 8.30 18.54 8.79
CA GLN A 290 7.49 19.71 8.40
C GLN A 290 6.33 19.38 7.47
N HIS A 291 6.37 18.25 6.75
CA HIS A 291 5.39 17.91 5.71
C HIS A 291 4.91 16.46 5.76
N ALA A 292 5.23 15.71 6.82
CA ALA A 292 4.92 14.29 6.94
C ALA A 292 3.44 13.98 6.66
N GLY A 293 3.16 13.18 5.63
CA GLY A 293 1.79 12.74 5.32
C GLY A 293 0.89 13.79 4.66
N VAL A 294 1.44 14.91 4.19
CA VAL A 294 0.70 15.83 3.31
C VAL A 294 0.75 15.27 1.87
N PRO A 295 -0.37 15.25 1.14
CA PRO A 295 -0.36 14.90 -0.28
C PRO A 295 0.59 15.81 -1.09
N LEU A 296 1.42 15.22 -1.96
CA LEU A 296 2.47 15.96 -2.67
C LEU A 296 1.93 17.05 -3.60
N GLN A 297 0.74 16.86 -4.17
CA GLN A 297 0.10 17.91 -4.99
C GLN A 297 -0.20 19.17 -4.15
N GLY A 298 -0.50 19.01 -2.86
CA GLY A 298 -0.63 20.12 -1.91
C GLY A 298 0.71 20.79 -1.57
N CYS A 299 1.79 20.02 -1.43
CA CYS A 299 3.14 20.55 -1.19
C CYS A 299 3.66 21.40 -2.38
N HIS A 300 3.45 20.94 -3.62
CA HIS A 300 3.90 21.69 -4.81
C HIS A 300 3.14 22.99 -5.04
N LEU A 301 1.86 23.07 -4.61
CA LEU A 301 1.11 24.32 -4.60
C LEU A 301 1.69 25.31 -3.56
N HIS A 302 2.10 24.81 -2.40
CA HIS A 302 2.76 25.62 -1.37
C HIS A 302 4.18 26.06 -1.75
N GLY A 303 4.97 25.24 -2.46
CA GLY A 303 6.33 25.59 -2.88
C GLY A 303 6.42 26.61 -4.03
N LYS A 304 5.30 26.89 -4.73
CA LYS A 304 5.21 27.94 -5.76
C LYS A 304 4.69 29.28 -5.22
N GLY A 305 4.23 29.32 -3.97
CA GLY A 305 4.07 30.55 -3.20
C GLY A 305 5.29 30.71 -2.30
N LYS A 306 5.90 31.88 -2.25
CA LYS A 306 7.02 32.15 -1.34
C LYS A 306 6.71 31.71 0.09
N MET A 307 7.71 31.10 0.73
CA MET A 307 7.77 30.94 2.17
C MET A 307 7.81 32.34 2.80
N THR A 308 6.65 32.82 3.23
CA THR A 308 6.52 33.91 4.19
C THR A 308 5.69 33.36 5.32
N TYR A 309 6.35 32.98 6.41
CA TYR A 309 5.68 32.86 7.70
C TYR A 309 5.32 34.29 8.12
N THR A 310 4.13 34.75 7.74
CA THR A 310 3.49 35.87 8.43
C THR A 310 2.56 35.28 9.47
N SER A 311 2.94 35.47 10.73
CA SER A 311 2.17 35.18 11.94
C SER A 311 0.91 36.07 12.04
N SER A 312 0.03 36.04 11.03
CA SER A 312 -1.09 36.97 10.94
C SER A 312 -2.37 36.42 10.30
N GLU A 313 -2.53 35.09 10.18
CA GLU A 313 -3.79 34.45 9.77
C GLU A 313 -4.63 33.92 10.94
N GLU A 314 -4.36 34.36 12.18
CA GLU A 314 -5.31 34.22 13.30
C GLU A 314 -6.50 35.19 13.22
N SER A 315 -6.58 36.08 12.21
CA SER A 315 -7.58 37.16 12.18
C SER A 315 -8.74 37.01 11.18
N GLU A 316 -8.72 36.04 10.26
CA GLU A 316 -9.77 35.92 9.22
C GLU A 316 -10.72 34.73 9.40
N VAL A 317 -10.30 33.64 10.05
CA VAL A 317 -11.21 32.52 10.37
C VAL A 317 -12.07 32.82 11.61
N GLY A 318 -11.62 33.73 12.48
CA GLY A 318 -12.41 34.23 13.62
C GLY A 318 -13.59 35.12 13.24
N LYS A 319 -13.61 35.71 12.03
CA LYS A 319 -14.70 36.60 11.60
C LYS A 319 -15.93 35.88 11.06
N TYR A 320 -15.81 34.62 10.62
CA TYR A 320 -16.95 33.85 10.12
C TYR A 320 -17.72 33.09 11.20
N VAL A 321 -17.13 32.90 12.39
CA VAL A 321 -17.80 32.24 13.53
C VAL A 321 -18.43 33.26 14.50
N LEU A 322 -17.92 34.50 14.56
CA LEU A 322 -18.48 35.56 15.41
C LEU A 322 -19.68 36.30 14.79
N ASN A 323 -19.91 36.21 13.48
CA ASN A 323 -21.02 36.90 12.81
C ASN A 323 -22.34 36.10 12.78
N VAL A 324 -22.35 34.88 13.33
CA VAL A 324 -23.56 34.06 13.49
C VAL A 324 -24.16 34.19 14.89
N HIS A 325 -23.39 34.70 15.88
CA HIS A 325 -23.87 34.84 17.27
C HIS A 325 -24.34 36.25 17.65
N SER A 326 -24.16 37.26 16.79
CA SER A 326 -24.63 38.64 17.05
C SER A 326 -25.97 39.00 16.38
N ARG A 327 -26.58 38.10 15.61
CA ARG A 327 -27.87 38.32 14.92
C ARG A 327 -29.09 37.69 15.57
N THR A 328 -28.97 37.11 16.76
CA THR A 328 -30.11 36.52 17.51
C THR A 328 -30.42 37.21 18.84
N THR A 329 -29.78 38.32 19.17
CA THR A 329 -30.09 39.12 20.38
C THR A 329 -30.08 40.61 20.06
N ASN A 330 -31.06 41.06 19.27
CA ASN A 330 -31.61 42.42 19.27
C ASN A 330 -32.79 42.43 18.29
N GLY A 331 -33.96 42.11 18.83
CA GLY A 331 -35.21 41.95 18.08
C GLY A 331 -36.32 41.47 19.00
N ASN A 332 -36.57 42.24 20.06
CA ASN A 332 -37.79 42.41 20.86
C ASN A 332 -37.42 42.97 22.23
#